data_AF-A0A8M1GWX7-F1
#
_entry.id   AF-A0A8M1GWX7-F1
#
_cell.length_a   1.000
_cell.length_b   1.000
_cell.length_c   1.000
_cell.angle_alpha   90.00
_cell.angle_beta   90.00
_cell.angle_gamma   90.00
#
_symmetry.space_group_name_H-M   'P 1'
#
loop_
_entity.id
_entity.type
_entity.pdbx_description
1 polymer ?
#
loop_
_entity_poly.entity_id
_entity_poly.type
_entity_poly.pdbx_seq_one_letter_code
_entity_poly.pdbx_strand_id
1 'polypeptide(L)'
;MHPDATDSSGAGLNLAPAAATGGRPAPGAPGERRPDPREDAAAPGAPGGGSWRVPVAVAALAAVCLSCLGPGCWQAAGGAGPCTVLLRLSLYVGCAAAAFLLGTLFSLVCRSRRAPPPDFVAAWRRLAAAARRGRGSSVYGNSHESIQSRRVVISHNMDKALKEVFDYSYRDYVLSWYGNLSRDEGQLYHLLLEDFWEIARQLRHRLSHVDVVKVVCNDVVRTLLTHFCDLKAANARHEEQPRPFVLHTCLRNSYDEVRFLQMCSRVLVFCLLPSKDVQSLSLRIMLAEILTTKVLKPVVELLSNPDYINQMLLAQLERREQMNEHHKRAYTYAPSYEEFIKLINSNSDVEFLKQLRYQIVVEIIQATTISSFPQLKRHKGKETAAMKADLLRARNMKRYINQLTVAKKQCEKRIRILGGPAYDQQDEGALDEAEGPQSQKFFV
;
A
#
# COMPACT_ATOMS: atom_id res chain seq x y z
N MET A 1 -43.37 28.11 -5.49
CA MET A 1 -44.29 29.24 -5.31
C MET A 1 -44.83 29.16 -3.89
N HIS A 2 -44.50 30.14 -3.04
CA HIS A 2 -45.07 30.38 -1.69
C HIS A 2 -46.58 30.74 -1.80
N PRO A 3 -47.43 30.70 -0.75
CA PRO A 3 -47.26 31.37 0.58
C PRO A 3 -47.66 30.49 1.81
N ASP A 4 -47.12 30.67 3.02
CA ASP A 4 -47.36 31.66 4.11
C ASP A 4 -48.80 31.74 4.69
N ALA A 5 -48.95 31.38 5.98
CA ALA A 5 -49.94 31.90 6.95
C ALA A 5 -49.68 31.45 8.42
N THR A 6 -49.08 32.34 9.19
CA THR A 6 -49.36 32.81 10.59
C THR A 6 -50.26 32.05 11.60
N ASP A 7 -49.68 31.90 12.80
CA ASP A 7 -50.13 32.34 14.17
C ASP A 7 -51.33 31.76 14.97
N SER A 8 -50.96 31.36 16.20
CA SER A 8 -51.49 31.80 17.53
C SER A 8 -52.62 31.03 18.28
N SER A 9 -52.19 30.49 19.44
CA SER A 9 -52.67 30.67 20.84
C SER A 9 -54.09 30.31 21.32
N GLY A 10 -54.12 29.62 22.47
CA GLY A 10 -55.19 29.56 23.48
C GLY A 10 -55.24 28.17 24.16
N ALA A 11 -55.58 27.93 25.43
CA ALA A 11 -55.77 28.68 26.67
C ALA A 11 -56.15 27.64 27.78
N GLY A 12 -55.98 27.96 29.07
CA GLY A 12 -56.66 27.35 30.24
C GLY A 12 -55.78 26.40 31.09
N LEU A 13 -55.38 26.69 32.34
CA LEU A 13 -56.14 26.83 33.62
C LEU A 13 -56.96 25.55 33.91
N ASN A 14 -56.91 24.86 35.07
CA ASN A 14 -56.84 25.35 36.45
C ASN A 14 -56.80 24.19 37.49
N LEU A 15 -56.29 24.53 38.69
CA LEU A 15 -56.73 24.13 40.06
C LEU A 15 -56.33 22.78 40.74
N ALA A 16 -55.93 22.98 42.01
CA ALA A 16 -55.33 22.12 43.05
C ALA A 16 -56.43 21.60 44.05
N PRO A 17 -56.26 21.35 45.39
CA PRO A 17 -55.09 21.36 46.32
C PRO A 17 -55.07 20.35 47.52
N ALA A 18 -54.00 20.45 48.35
CA ALA A 18 -53.89 20.36 49.85
C ALA A 18 -54.14 19.01 50.58
N ALA A 19 -53.58 18.63 51.76
CA ALA A 19 -52.71 19.17 52.84
C ALA A 19 -52.21 17.96 53.72
N ALA A 20 -50.97 17.85 54.21
CA ALA A 20 -50.31 18.37 55.43
C ALA A 20 -50.49 17.58 56.77
N THR A 21 -49.43 17.63 57.61
CA THR A 21 -49.23 17.19 59.03
C THR A 21 -48.75 15.74 59.25
N GLY A 22 -47.78 15.37 60.12
CA GLY A 22 -46.94 16.04 61.13
C GLY A 22 -46.68 15.05 62.30
N GLY A 23 -45.44 14.90 62.80
CA GLY A 23 -45.17 14.29 64.13
C GLY A 23 -43.94 13.37 64.28
N ARG A 24 -43.07 13.70 65.25
CA ARG A 24 -42.04 12.87 65.93
C ARG A 24 -42.34 12.94 67.44
N PRO A 25 -42.06 11.93 68.31
CA PRO A 25 -40.70 11.69 68.86
C PRO A 25 -40.35 10.22 69.26
N ALA A 26 -39.11 10.00 69.74
CA ALA A 26 -38.45 8.75 70.24
C ALA A 26 -38.94 8.33 71.68
N PRO A 27 -38.39 7.34 72.46
CA PRO A 27 -37.17 6.48 72.35
C PRO A 27 -37.31 4.99 72.86
N GLY A 28 -36.23 4.19 72.88
CA GLY A 28 -36.09 2.99 73.75
C GLY A 28 -35.56 1.69 73.10
N ALA A 29 -34.41 1.20 73.58
CA ALA A 29 -33.68 -0.03 73.17
C ALA A 29 -34.12 -1.29 73.97
N PRO A 30 -33.41 -2.44 73.95
CA PRO A 30 -32.82 -3.25 72.87
C PRO A 30 -33.45 -4.68 72.82
N GLY A 31 -33.30 -5.41 71.72
CA GLY A 31 -33.73 -6.82 71.66
C GLY A 31 -33.20 -7.57 70.45
N GLU A 32 -32.28 -8.50 70.69
CA GLU A 32 -31.75 -9.47 69.73
C GLU A 32 -32.84 -10.30 69.05
N ARG A 33 -32.75 -10.45 67.71
CA ARG A 33 -32.41 -11.74 67.04
C ARG A 33 -32.65 -11.66 65.52
N ARG A 34 -31.60 -12.06 64.79
CA ARG A 34 -31.51 -12.57 63.40
C ARG A 34 -32.02 -11.69 62.24
N PRO A 35 -31.11 -11.38 61.31
CA PRO A 35 -31.41 -11.38 59.88
C PRO A 35 -30.67 -12.52 59.14
N ASP A 36 -31.31 -12.96 58.06
CA ASP A 36 -30.91 -14.02 57.14
C ASP A 36 -29.50 -13.88 56.55
N PRO A 37 -28.85 -15.01 56.20
CA PRO A 37 -27.49 -15.00 55.67
C PRO A 37 -27.47 -14.52 54.22
N ARG A 38 -26.59 -13.54 54.00
CA ARG A 38 -26.11 -13.13 52.69
C ARG A 38 -25.33 -14.26 52.03
N GLU A 39 -25.47 -14.32 50.72
CA GLU A 39 -24.79 -15.18 49.77
C GLU A 39 -23.26 -15.14 49.97
N ASP A 40 -22.70 -16.29 50.34
CA ASP A 40 -21.28 -16.61 50.16
C ASP A 40 -21.16 -17.87 49.28
N ALA A 41 -20.22 -17.78 48.33
CA ALA A 41 -19.50 -18.90 47.71
C ALA A 41 -20.27 -19.88 46.81
N ALA A 42 -20.26 -19.61 45.50
CA ALA A 42 -20.29 -20.66 44.47
C ALA A 42 -19.02 -20.57 43.61
N ALA A 43 -18.25 -21.65 43.64
CA ALA A 43 -17.01 -21.87 42.89
C ALA A 43 -17.22 -21.82 41.37
N PRO A 44 -16.19 -21.44 40.57
CA PRO A 44 -16.25 -21.64 39.13
C PRO A 44 -16.11 -23.12 38.79
N GLY A 45 -17.16 -23.65 38.15
CA GLY A 45 -17.16 -24.96 37.51
C GLY A 45 -16.06 -25.09 36.45
N ALA A 46 -15.60 -26.32 36.30
CA ALA A 46 -14.47 -26.76 35.49
C ALA A 46 -14.51 -26.28 34.01
N PRO A 47 -13.35 -25.95 33.41
CA PRO A 47 -13.25 -25.80 31.97
C PRO A 47 -13.31 -27.17 31.28
N GLY A 48 -14.26 -27.29 30.35
CA GLY A 48 -14.40 -28.43 29.44
C GLY A 48 -13.08 -28.74 28.74
N GLY A 49 -12.66 -29.99 28.87
CA GLY A 49 -11.40 -30.52 28.37
C GLY A 49 -11.27 -30.44 26.85
N GLY A 50 -10.59 -29.41 26.37
CA GLY A 50 -9.91 -29.43 25.08
C GLY A 50 -8.74 -30.40 25.16
N SER A 51 -8.92 -31.56 24.54
CA SER A 51 -8.04 -32.73 24.58
C SER A 51 -6.55 -32.40 24.27
N TRP A 52 -5.76 -32.12 25.32
CA TRP A 52 -4.29 -32.13 25.25
C TRP A 52 -3.75 -33.51 24.84
N ARG A 53 -4.59 -34.55 24.86
CA ARG A 53 -4.25 -35.88 24.39
C ARG A 53 -3.96 -35.91 22.89
N VAL A 54 -4.51 -35.00 22.08
CA VAL A 54 -4.26 -34.97 20.63
C VAL A 54 -2.83 -34.50 20.29
N PRO A 55 -2.34 -33.34 20.76
CA PRO A 55 -0.95 -32.94 20.49
C PRO A 55 0.06 -33.89 21.16
N VAL A 56 -0.27 -34.46 22.33
CA VAL A 56 0.60 -35.45 22.99
C VAL A 56 0.61 -36.79 22.24
N ALA A 57 -0.52 -37.25 21.70
CA ALA A 57 -0.58 -38.45 20.85
C ALA A 57 0.12 -38.24 19.50
N VAL A 58 0.02 -37.04 18.92
CA VAL A 58 0.73 -36.67 17.68
C VAL A 58 2.24 -36.57 17.92
N ALA A 59 2.68 -36.01 19.05
CA ALA A 59 4.08 -35.98 19.43
C ALA A 59 4.62 -37.38 19.76
N ALA A 60 3.82 -38.23 20.42
CA ALA A 60 4.19 -39.62 20.71
C ALA A 60 4.28 -40.47 19.42
N LEU A 61 3.34 -40.32 18.49
CA LEU A 61 3.39 -41.00 17.18
C LEU A 61 4.56 -40.50 16.32
N ALA A 62 4.85 -39.20 16.33
CA ALA A 62 6.03 -38.65 15.65
C ALA A 62 7.35 -39.16 16.28
N ALA A 63 7.40 -39.27 17.61
CA ALA A 63 8.55 -39.82 18.32
C ALA A 63 8.76 -41.32 18.05
N VAL A 64 7.68 -42.11 17.93
CA VAL A 64 7.72 -43.53 17.55
C VAL A 64 8.15 -43.70 16.09
N CYS A 65 7.75 -42.81 15.18
CA CYS A 65 8.24 -42.81 13.79
C CYS A 65 9.72 -42.41 13.69
N LEU A 66 10.19 -41.47 14.53
CA LEU A 66 11.58 -41.02 14.56
C LEU A 66 12.51 -42.04 15.24
N SER A 67 12.05 -42.80 16.23
CA SER A 67 12.86 -43.85 16.88
C SER A 67 13.09 -45.07 15.98
N CYS A 68 12.20 -45.33 15.01
CA CYS A 68 12.39 -46.36 13.98
C CYS A 68 13.39 -45.97 12.87
N LEU A 69 13.79 -44.69 12.80
CA LEU A 69 14.74 -44.14 11.81
C LEU A 69 16.16 -43.92 12.39
N GLY A 70 16.40 -44.31 13.65
CA GLY A 70 17.73 -44.24 14.26
C GLY A 70 18.73 -45.14 13.53
N PRO A 71 19.94 -44.65 13.18
CA PRO A 71 20.91 -45.37 12.34
C PRO A 71 21.50 -46.65 12.97
N GLY A 72 21.12 -47.02 14.19
CA GLY A 72 21.66 -48.18 14.92
C GLY A 72 20.85 -49.48 14.85
N CYS A 73 19.59 -49.47 14.38
CA CYS A 73 18.72 -50.66 14.49
C CYS A 73 18.85 -51.68 13.34
N TRP A 74 19.54 -51.33 12.25
CA TRP A 74 19.54 -52.14 11.01
C TRP A 74 20.92 -52.69 10.63
N GLN A 75 21.86 -52.71 11.57
CA GLN A 75 23.25 -53.12 11.28
C GLN A 75 23.57 -54.56 11.66
N ALA A 76 22.60 -55.34 12.17
CA ALA A 76 22.83 -56.70 12.66
C ALA A 76 22.22 -57.83 11.81
N ALA A 77 21.50 -57.56 10.72
CA ALA A 77 20.94 -58.62 9.87
C ALA A 77 21.43 -58.47 8.43
N GLY A 78 22.55 -59.14 8.12
CA GLY A 78 22.99 -59.37 6.76
C GLY A 78 21.95 -60.21 6.00
N GLY A 79 21.52 -59.71 4.84
CA GLY A 79 20.61 -60.41 3.93
C GLY A 79 19.62 -59.47 3.26
N ALA A 80 19.98 -58.95 2.09
CA ALA A 80 19.10 -58.17 1.22
C ALA A 80 18.02 -59.08 0.61
N GLY A 81 16.98 -59.39 1.40
CA GLY A 81 15.80 -60.11 0.96
C GLY A 81 14.70 -59.15 0.47
N PRO A 82 13.87 -59.54 -0.53
CA PRO A 82 12.80 -58.71 -1.07
C PRO A 82 11.78 -58.23 -0.01
N CYS A 83 11.63 -58.96 1.09
CA CYS A 83 10.80 -58.55 2.24
C CYS A 83 11.29 -57.25 2.90
N THR A 84 12.60 -56.97 2.93
CA THR A 84 13.14 -55.72 3.47
C THR A 84 12.87 -54.52 2.56
N VAL A 85 12.86 -54.74 1.25
CA VAL A 85 12.51 -53.74 0.25
C VAL A 85 11.01 -53.45 0.28
N LEU A 86 10.17 -54.48 0.41
CA LEU A 86 8.72 -54.32 0.58
C LEU A 86 8.36 -53.59 1.88
N LEU A 87 9.06 -53.88 2.98
CA LEU A 87 8.87 -53.18 4.25
C LEU A 87 9.31 -51.71 4.16
N ARG A 88 10.40 -51.41 3.44
CA ARG A 88 10.83 -50.03 3.18
C ARG A 88 9.82 -49.31 2.29
N LEU A 89 9.34 -49.94 1.22
CA LEU A 89 8.32 -49.37 0.35
C LEU A 89 7.01 -49.12 1.09
N SER A 90 6.55 -50.05 1.94
CA SER A 90 5.34 -49.85 2.74
C SER A 90 5.52 -48.73 3.77
N LEU A 91 6.71 -48.59 4.37
CA LEU A 91 7.06 -47.45 5.23
C LEU A 91 7.08 -46.13 4.46
N TYR A 92 7.67 -46.07 3.25
CA TYR A 92 7.68 -44.86 2.43
C TYR A 92 6.28 -44.48 1.95
N VAL A 93 5.47 -45.45 1.55
CA VAL A 93 4.06 -45.23 1.16
C VAL A 93 3.25 -44.78 2.38
N GLY A 94 3.49 -45.36 3.56
CA GLY A 94 2.89 -44.92 4.81
C GLY A 94 3.26 -43.49 5.20
N CYS A 95 4.55 -43.12 5.08
CA CYS A 95 5.02 -41.75 5.30
C CYS A 95 4.47 -40.77 4.27
N ALA A 96 4.37 -41.16 3.00
CA ALA A 96 3.79 -40.33 1.94
C ALA A 96 2.29 -40.12 2.15
N ALA A 97 1.55 -41.16 2.54
CA ALA A 97 0.13 -41.07 2.88
C ALA A 97 -0.08 -40.20 4.12
N ALA A 98 0.76 -40.35 5.16
CA ALA A 98 0.71 -39.50 6.35
C ALA A 98 1.04 -38.03 6.03
N ALA A 99 2.03 -37.76 5.16
CA ALA A 99 2.37 -36.42 4.70
C ALA A 99 1.27 -35.81 3.82
N PHE A 100 0.59 -36.61 3.00
CA PHE A 100 -0.57 -36.19 2.22
C PHE A 100 -1.77 -35.88 3.12
N LEU A 101 -2.03 -36.71 4.14
CA LEU A 101 -3.09 -36.46 5.11
C LEU A 101 -2.79 -35.24 6.00
N LEU A 102 -1.54 -35.06 6.44
CA LEU A 102 -1.08 -33.85 7.13
C LEU A 102 -1.14 -32.62 6.23
N GLY A 103 -0.79 -32.76 4.94
CA GLY A 103 -0.84 -31.68 3.96
C GLY A 103 -2.26 -31.28 3.58
N THR A 104 -3.19 -32.24 3.51
CA THR A 104 -4.61 -31.98 3.29
C THR A 104 -5.28 -31.41 4.53
N LEU A 105 -4.94 -31.89 5.74
CA LEU A 105 -5.38 -31.28 7.01
C LEU A 105 -4.81 -29.87 7.17
N PHE A 106 -3.53 -29.65 6.85
CA PHE A 106 -2.92 -28.31 6.84
C PHE A 106 -3.56 -27.42 5.78
N SER A 107 -3.83 -27.93 4.58
CA SER A 107 -4.54 -27.19 3.52
C SER A 107 -5.99 -26.89 3.90
N LEU A 108 -6.68 -27.77 4.62
CA LEU A 108 -8.03 -27.52 5.13
C LEU A 108 -8.02 -26.51 6.28
N VAL A 109 -7.04 -26.58 7.19
CA VAL A 109 -6.84 -25.61 8.29
C VAL A 109 -6.34 -24.25 7.77
N CYS A 110 -5.56 -24.23 6.69
CA CYS A 110 -5.04 -23.02 6.04
C CYS A 110 -5.99 -22.45 4.97
N ARG A 111 -6.85 -23.25 4.33
CA ARG A 111 -7.99 -22.75 3.54
C ARG A 111 -9.02 -22.03 4.41
N SER A 112 -8.99 -22.24 5.72
CA SER A 112 -9.76 -21.47 6.70
C SER A 112 -8.99 -20.32 7.37
N ARG A 113 -7.76 -20.00 6.95
CA ARG A 113 -6.98 -18.93 7.59
C ARG A 113 -6.38 -17.99 6.57
N ARG A 114 -7.04 -16.83 6.44
CA ARG A 114 -6.32 -15.54 6.40
C ARG A 114 -5.15 -15.64 7.39
N ALA A 115 -3.94 -15.35 6.90
CA ALA A 115 -2.77 -15.30 7.75
C ALA A 115 -3.14 -14.52 9.03
N PRO A 116 -2.96 -15.10 10.24
CA PRO A 116 -3.18 -14.34 11.44
C PRO A 116 -2.28 -13.09 11.37
N PRO A 117 -2.75 -11.93 11.86
CA PRO A 117 -1.92 -10.73 11.88
C PRO A 117 -0.57 -11.07 12.52
N PRO A 118 0.54 -10.47 12.06
CA PRO A 118 1.82 -10.68 12.71
C PRO A 118 1.64 -10.46 14.21
N ASP A 119 2.09 -11.42 15.03
CA ASP A 119 1.90 -11.36 16.48
C ASP A 119 2.75 -10.21 17.04
N PHE A 120 2.19 -9.01 17.00
CA PHE A 120 2.80 -7.78 17.47
C PHE A 120 3.07 -7.84 18.97
N VAL A 121 2.32 -8.66 19.72
CA VAL A 121 2.57 -8.88 21.14
C VAL A 121 3.82 -9.72 21.33
N ALA A 122 4.06 -10.73 20.49
CA ALA A 122 5.32 -11.49 20.47
C ALA A 122 6.48 -10.66 19.90
N ALA A 123 6.26 -9.83 18.88
CA ALA A 123 7.26 -8.89 18.36
C ALA A 123 7.66 -7.86 19.42
N TRP A 124 6.68 -7.26 20.10
CA TRP A 124 6.89 -6.36 21.24
C TRP A 124 7.61 -7.04 22.39
N ARG A 125 7.21 -8.27 22.77
CA ARG A 125 7.90 -9.04 23.81
C ARG A 125 9.36 -9.32 23.45
N ARG A 126 9.65 -9.63 22.17
CA ARG A 126 11.01 -9.83 21.67
C ARG A 126 11.84 -8.54 21.70
N LEU A 127 11.27 -7.43 21.26
CA LEU A 127 11.91 -6.11 21.28
C LEU A 127 12.15 -5.62 22.73
N ALA A 128 11.15 -5.72 23.60
CA ALA A 128 11.27 -5.38 25.02
C ALA A 128 12.26 -6.30 25.78
N ALA A 129 12.41 -7.56 25.35
CA ALA A 129 13.45 -8.45 25.87
C ALA A 129 14.84 -8.08 25.35
N ALA A 130 14.97 -7.65 24.08
CA ALA A 130 16.23 -7.19 23.51
C ALA A 130 16.72 -5.89 24.17
N ALA A 131 15.84 -4.91 24.41
CA ALA A 131 16.18 -3.68 25.15
C ALA A 131 16.66 -3.96 26.58
N ARG A 132 16.09 -4.97 27.25
CA ARG A 132 16.54 -5.38 28.59
C ARG A 132 17.88 -6.13 28.59
N ARG A 133 18.28 -6.73 27.46
CA ARG A 133 19.57 -7.44 27.31
C ARG A 133 20.73 -6.54 26.87
N GLY A 134 20.48 -5.35 26.32
CA GLY A 134 21.53 -4.37 25.97
C GLY A 134 22.27 -3.73 27.16
N ARG A 135 22.16 -4.32 28.36
CA ARG A 135 22.73 -3.82 29.63
C ARG A 135 24.22 -4.16 29.82
N GLY A 136 24.85 -4.89 28.88
CA GLY A 136 26.26 -5.26 28.97
C GLY A 136 27.06 -4.62 27.84
N SER A 137 27.88 -3.63 28.19
CA SER A 137 28.90 -2.99 27.33
C SER A 137 28.43 -1.84 26.44
N SER A 138 28.45 -0.62 26.99
CA SER A 138 29.15 0.48 26.32
C SER A 138 29.65 1.44 27.40
N VAL A 139 30.97 1.43 27.54
CA VAL A 139 31.77 2.24 28.45
C VAL A 139 31.73 3.69 27.99
N TYR A 140 31.71 4.60 28.97
CA TYR A 140 31.89 6.04 28.78
C TYR A 140 33.15 6.37 27.94
N GLY A 141 33.01 7.25 26.96
CA GLY A 141 34.10 7.83 26.15
C GLY A 141 33.64 7.99 24.69
N ASN A 142 33.63 9.14 24.03
CA ASN A 142 34.47 10.32 24.17
C ASN A 142 33.68 11.58 23.77
N SER A 143 34.09 12.68 24.37
CA SER A 143 33.63 14.06 24.20
C SER A 143 33.78 14.58 22.77
N HIS A 144 32.87 15.49 22.37
CA HIS A 144 33.05 16.48 21.30
C HIS A 144 33.48 15.93 19.91
N GLU A 145 32.51 15.44 19.13
CA GLU A 145 32.54 15.74 17.68
C GLU A 145 31.74 17.03 17.45
N SER A 146 32.48 18.12 17.32
CA SER A 146 32.00 19.43 16.92
C SER A 146 31.19 19.36 15.62
N ILE A 147 29.95 19.87 15.67
CA ILE A 147 29.36 20.81 14.71
C ILE A 147 30.20 20.96 13.42
N GLN A 148 29.89 20.21 12.35
CA GLN A 148 30.24 20.47 10.92
C GLN A 148 30.47 19.20 10.06
N SER A 149 29.60 18.19 10.13
CA SER A 149 29.40 17.35 8.94
C SER A 149 27.91 17.14 8.70
N ARG A 150 27.33 18.18 8.09
CA ARG A 150 25.96 18.22 7.58
C ARG A 150 25.86 17.26 6.39
N ARG A 151 25.90 15.94 6.65
CA ARG A 151 25.55 14.94 5.64
C ARG A 151 24.06 15.07 5.39
N VAL A 152 23.72 15.48 4.18
CA VAL A 152 22.36 15.44 3.64
C VAL A 152 21.75 14.08 4.00
N VAL A 153 20.66 14.11 4.77
CA VAL A 153 20.02 12.89 5.25
C VAL A 153 19.20 12.29 4.13
N ILE A 154 18.43 13.08 3.38
CA ILE A 154 17.63 12.59 2.24
C ILE A 154 17.99 13.34 0.96
N SER A 155 17.74 14.64 0.92
CA SER A 155 18.13 15.55 -0.16
C SER A 155 18.14 16.98 0.39
N HIS A 156 18.89 17.90 -0.20
CA HIS A 156 18.96 19.27 0.31
C HIS A 156 17.58 19.94 0.44
N ASN A 157 16.71 19.75 -0.56
CA ASN A 157 15.37 20.35 -0.56
C ASN A 157 14.44 19.70 0.47
N MET A 158 14.50 18.37 0.60
CA MET A 158 13.68 17.66 1.59
C MET A 158 14.15 17.93 3.02
N ASP A 159 15.47 17.97 3.24
CA ASP A 159 16.03 18.25 4.56
C ASP A 159 15.66 19.67 5.02
N LYS A 160 15.63 20.64 4.09
CA LYS A 160 15.13 21.99 4.36
C LYS A 160 13.66 21.98 4.79
N ALA A 161 12.80 21.31 4.03
CA ALA A 161 11.37 21.20 4.35
C ALA A 161 11.13 20.49 5.69
N LEU A 162 11.86 19.41 5.98
CA LEU A 162 11.79 18.70 7.26
C LEU A 162 12.23 19.59 8.42
N LYS A 163 13.28 20.40 8.24
CA LYS A 163 13.70 21.38 9.24
C LYS A 163 12.61 22.42 9.49
N GLU A 164 11.97 22.94 8.44
CA GLU A 164 10.86 23.90 8.57
C GLU A 164 9.69 23.30 9.35
N VAL A 165 9.33 22.03 9.07
CA VAL A 165 8.31 21.31 9.85
C VAL A 165 8.71 21.18 11.32
N PHE A 166 9.96 20.84 11.61
CA PHE A 166 10.47 20.79 12.99
C PHE A 166 10.40 22.16 13.66
N ASP A 167 10.86 23.21 12.98
CA ASP A 167 10.90 24.58 13.51
C ASP A 167 9.49 25.09 13.85
N TYR A 168 8.50 24.85 12.98
CA TYR A 168 7.10 25.17 13.25
C TYR A 168 6.53 24.32 14.39
N SER A 169 6.83 23.03 14.43
CA SER A 169 6.37 22.14 15.50
C SER A 169 6.92 22.55 16.85
N TYR A 170 8.21 22.89 16.92
CA TYR A 170 8.86 23.37 18.14
C TYR A 170 8.25 24.69 18.59
N ARG A 171 8.10 25.66 17.68
CA ARG A 171 7.51 26.98 18.00
C ARG A 171 6.08 26.84 18.54
N ASP A 172 5.25 26.05 17.87
CA ASP A 172 3.80 26.04 18.13
C ASP A 172 3.45 25.10 19.29
N TYR A 173 4.12 23.95 19.42
CA TYR A 173 3.78 22.92 20.41
C TYR A 173 4.74 22.79 21.59
N VAL A 174 5.97 23.32 21.52
CA VAL A 174 6.96 23.20 22.61
C VAL A 174 7.21 24.57 23.24
N LEU A 175 7.62 25.55 22.43
CA LEU A 175 7.98 26.88 22.89
C LEU A 175 6.80 27.62 23.54
N SER A 176 5.57 27.35 23.06
CA SER A 176 4.33 27.97 23.56
C SER A 176 4.09 27.76 25.06
N TRP A 177 4.55 26.65 25.65
CA TRP A 177 4.47 26.40 27.10
C TRP A 177 5.84 26.36 27.77
N TYR A 178 6.88 25.89 27.08
CA TYR A 178 8.23 25.73 27.66
C TYR A 178 8.93 27.07 27.91
N GLY A 179 8.72 28.06 27.03
CA GLY A 179 9.37 29.37 27.15
C GLY A 179 8.99 30.14 28.43
N ASN A 180 7.79 29.90 28.97
CA ASN A 180 7.34 30.49 30.23
C ASN A 180 7.87 29.74 31.46
N LEU A 181 8.26 28.47 31.29
CA LEU A 181 8.62 27.57 32.39
C LEU A 181 10.14 27.48 32.61
N SER A 182 10.93 27.69 31.55
CA SER A 182 12.38 27.54 31.55
C SER A 182 13.07 28.81 31.06
N ARG A 183 14.23 29.13 31.65
CA ARG A 183 15.15 30.20 31.17
C ARG A 183 16.20 29.66 30.20
N ASP A 184 15.92 28.53 29.57
CA ASP A 184 16.83 27.90 28.64
C ASP A 184 17.00 28.75 27.37
N GLU A 185 18.24 29.05 27.01
CA GLU A 185 18.61 29.81 25.81
C GLU A 185 18.64 28.91 24.55
N GLY A 186 17.66 28.01 24.43
CA GLY A 186 17.50 27.14 23.26
C GLY A 186 18.33 25.85 23.28
N GLN A 187 18.90 25.43 24.42
CA GLN A 187 19.57 24.14 24.53
C GLN A 187 18.61 22.98 24.21
N LEU A 188 17.35 23.07 24.66
CA LEU A 188 16.31 22.10 24.35
C LEU A 188 16.03 22.02 22.84
N TYR A 189 16.01 23.16 22.15
CA TYR A 189 15.83 23.19 20.69
C TYR A 189 16.93 22.38 20.00
N HIS A 190 18.20 22.60 20.38
CA HIS A 190 19.33 21.88 19.81
C HIS A 190 19.28 20.38 20.10
N LEU A 191 18.96 19.99 21.34
CA LEU A 191 18.82 18.58 21.72
C LEU A 191 17.69 17.87 20.93
N LEU A 192 16.50 18.48 20.88
CA LEU A 192 15.38 17.92 20.13
C LEU A 192 15.63 17.88 18.63
N LEU A 193 16.37 18.86 18.08
CA LEU A 193 16.74 18.89 16.67
C LEU A 193 17.71 17.75 16.34
N GLU A 194 18.68 17.47 17.20
CA GLU A 194 19.59 16.32 17.06
C GLU A 194 18.81 15.00 17.10
N ASP A 195 17.88 14.85 18.04
CA ASP A 195 17.03 13.67 18.17
C ASP A 195 16.11 13.48 16.96
N PHE A 196 15.53 14.57 16.46
CA PHE A 196 14.73 14.57 15.24
C PHE A 196 15.53 14.06 14.03
N TRP A 197 16.76 14.55 13.85
CA TRP A 197 17.61 14.10 12.76
C TRP A 197 18.08 12.65 12.92
N GLU A 198 18.30 12.19 14.14
CA GLU A 198 18.61 10.78 14.41
C GLU A 198 17.42 9.87 14.06
N ILE A 199 16.21 10.26 14.46
CA ILE A 199 14.96 9.57 14.08
C ILE A 199 14.82 9.53 12.54
N ALA A 200 15.05 10.65 11.86
CA ALA A 200 14.95 10.73 10.42
C ALA A 200 15.99 9.83 9.70
N ARG A 201 17.23 9.76 10.22
CA ARG A 201 18.26 8.84 9.72
C ARG A 201 17.86 7.39 9.89
N GLN A 202 17.39 7.01 11.07
CA GLN A 202 16.93 5.65 11.34
C GLN A 202 15.74 5.28 10.44
N LEU A 203 14.79 6.19 10.27
CA LEU A 203 13.66 5.99 9.36
C LEU A 203 14.11 5.77 7.93
N ARG A 204 14.98 6.63 7.40
CA ARG A 204 15.54 6.48 6.04
C ARG A 204 16.27 5.15 5.88
N HIS A 205 17.14 4.81 6.83
CA HIS A 205 17.92 3.58 6.77
C HIS A 205 17.00 2.36 6.70
N ARG A 206 15.96 2.31 7.53
CA ARG A 206 14.97 1.23 7.50
C ARG A 206 14.18 1.20 6.19
N LEU A 207 13.73 2.36 5.70
CA LEU A 207 12.99 2.46 4.44
C LEU A 207 13.85 2.05 3.24
N SER A 208 15.18 2.26 3.28
CA SER A 208 16.09 1.84 2.20
C SER A 208 16.18 0.31 2.03
N HIS A 209 15.83 -0.45 3.06
CA HIS A 209 15.76 -1.91 3.02
C HIS A 209 14.40 -2.44 2.54
N VAL A 210 13.42 -1.56 2.30
CA VAL A 210 12.11 -1.95 1.81
C VAL A 210 12.16 -2.02 0.28
N ASP A 211 11.83 -3.19 -0.26
CA ASP A 211 11.60 -3.35 -1.69
C ASP A 211 10.27 -2.69 -2.08
N VAL A 212 10.35 -1.42 -2.48
CA VAL A 212 9.18 -0.60 -2.82
C VAL A 212 8.43 -1.21 -4.01
N VAL A 213 9.13 -1.79 -5.00
CA VAL A 213 8.48 -2.37 -6.19
C VAL A 213 7.68 -3.59 -5.78
N LYS A 214 8.23 -4.47 -4.95
CA LYS A 214 7.48 -5.62 -4.42
C LYS A 214 6.28 -5.17 -3.61
N VAL A 215 6.45 -4.22 -2.70
CA VAL A 215 5.34 -3.73 -1.85
C VAL A 215 4.22 -3.14 -2.71
N VAL A 216 4.55 -2.20 -3.61
CA VAL A 216 3.56 -1.43 -4.37
C VAL A 216 2.95 -2.26 -5.50
N CYS A 217 3.77 -2.97 -6.29
CA CYS A 217 3.30 -3.65 -7.50
C CYS A 217 2.83 -5.08 -7.24
N ASN A 218 3.29 -5.73 -6.16
CA ASN A 218 2.92 -7.12 -5.86
C ASN A 218 2.03 -7.23 -4.63
N ASP A 219 2.53 -6.85 -3.45
CA ASP A 219 1.87 -7.15 -2.18
C ASP A 219 0.57 -6.37 -2.04
N VAL A 220 0.58 -5.06 -2.31
CA VAL A 220 -0.62 -4.20 -2.28
C VAL A 220 -1.62 -4.64 -3.35
N VAL A 221 -1.19 -4.83 -4.60
CA VAL A 221 -2.08 -5.24 -5.70
C VAL A 221 -2.74 -6.59 -5.41
N ARG A 222 -1.98 -7.58 -4.93
CA ARG A 222 -2.52 -8.90 -4.55
C ARG A 222 -3.49 -8.81 -3.38
N THR A 223 -3.17 -7.99 -2.38
CA THR A 223 -4.03 -7.80 -1.21
C THR A 223 -5.35 -7.14 -1.63
N LEU A 224 -5.29 -6.07 -2.42
CA LEU A 224 -6.49 -5.41 -2.97
C LEU A 224 -7.32 -6.34 -3.84
N LEU A 225 -6.67 -7.09 -4.75
CA LEU A 225 -7.36 -8.07 -5.59
C LEU A 225 -8.08 -9.13 -4.73
N THR A 226 -7.40 -9.66 -3.72
CA THR A 226 -7.99 -10.63 -2.78
C THR A 226 -9.20 -10.01 -2.06
N HIS A 227 -9.07 -8.76 -1.60
CA HIS A 227 -10.19 -8.04 -0.99
C HIS A 227 -11.37 -7.84 -1.95
N PHE A 228 -11.12 -7.50 -3.22
CA PHE A 228 -12.18 -7.37 -4.22
C PHE A 228 -12.83 -8.71 -4.55
N CYS A 229 -12.06 -9.80 -4.62
CA CYS A 229 -12.58 -11.15 -4.78
C CYS A 229 -13.46 -11.56 -3.60
N ASP A 230 -12.99 -11.33 -2.37
CA ASP A 230 -13.77 -11.59 -1.14
C ASP A 230 -15.07 -10.76 -1.13
N LEU A 231 -15.01 -9.48 -1.54
CA LEU A 231 -16.18 -8.60 -1.63
C LEU A 231 -17.18 -9.09 -2.68
N LYS A 232 -16.68 -9.52 -3.85
CA LYS A 232 -17.51 -10.07 -4.93
C LYS A 232 -18.21 -11.35 -4.48
N ALA A 233 -17.49 -12.25 -3.80
CA ALA A 233 -18.04 -13.50 -3.27
C ALA A 233 -19.08 -13.28 -2.15
N ALA A 234 -19.00 -12.14 -1.46
CA ALA A 234 -19.99 -11.74 -0.46
C ALA A 234 -21.23 -11.05 -1.05
N ASN A 235 -21.18 -10.64 -2.31
CA ASN A 235 -22.28 -9.93 -2.94
C ASN A 235 -23.31 -10.93 -3.49
N ALA A 236 -24.46 -11.03 -2.82
CA ALA A 236 -25.58 -11.91 -3.19
C ALA A 236 -26.14 -11.66 -4.59
N ARG A 237 -25.84 -10.52 -5.23
CA ARG A 237 -26.26 -10.23 -6.61
C ARG A 237 -25.41 -10.95 -7.67
N HIS A 238 -24.22 -11.42 -7.32
CA HIS A 238 -23.26 -11.99 -8.27
C HIS A 238 -22.98 -13.48 -8.06
N GLU A 239 -23.27 -14.05 -6.89
CA GLU A 239 -23.11 -15.48 -6.60
C GLU A 239 -24.40 -16.08 -6.02
N GLU A 240 -24.77 -17.29 -6.48
CA GLU A 240 -25.96 -18.03 -6.02
C GLU A 240 -25.90 -18.41 -4.53
N GLN A 241 -24.68 -18.41 -3.94
CA GLN A 241 -24.49 -18.71 -2.52
C GLN A 241 -23.41 -17.79 -1.91
N PRO A 242 -23.80 -16.61 -1.41
CA PRO A 242 -22.86 -15.58 -0.97
C PRO A 242 -22.09 -16.02 0.27
N ARG A 243 -20.76 -15.87 0.24
CA ARG A 243 -19.88 -16.13 1.39
C ARG A 243 -19.75 -14.87 2.25
N PRO A 244 -19.85 -14.95 3.59
CA PRO A 244 -19.74 -13.76 4.43
C PRO A 244 -18.36 -13.09 4.28
N PHE A 245 -18.36 -11.77 4.05
CA PHE A 245 -17.13 -10.99 4.02
C PHE A 245 -16.55 -10.93 5.44
N VAL A 246 -15.48 -11.67 5.67
CA VAL A 246 -14.78 -11.61 6.95
C VAL A 246 -14.10 -10.24 7.03
N LEU A 247 -14.24 -9.52 8.13
CA LEU A 247 -13.49 -8.28 8.37
C LEU A 247 -12.23 -8.62 9.18
N HIS A 248 -11.16 -7.85 9.01
CA HIS A 248 -9.99 -8.03 9.86
C HIS A 248 -10.36 -7.72 11.32
N THR A 249 -9.83 -8.48 12.29
CA THR A 249 -10.23 -8.38 13.70
C THR A 249 -10.02 -6.98 14.30
N CYS A 250 -9.00 -6.25 13.86
CA CYS A 250 -8.78 -4.87 14.28
C CYS A 250 -9.81 -3.87 13.75
N LEU A 251 -10.58 -4.21 12.71
CA LEU A 251 -11.60 -3.33 12.14
C LEU A 251 -13.00 -3.66 12.66
N ARG A 252 -13.11 -4.59 13.63
CA ARG A 252 -14.41 -5.01 14.19
C ARG A 252 -15.15 -3.85 14.85
N ASN A 253 -14.42 -2.96 15.52
CA ASN A 253 -14.94 -1.75 16.14
C ASN A 253 -13.83 -0.69 16.22
N SER A 254 -14.21 0.56 16.45
CA SER A 254 -13.27 1.70 16.52
C SER A 254 -12.21 1.54 17.63
N TYR A 255 -12.58 0.91 18.75
CA TYR A 255 -11.66 0.69 19.87
C TYR A 255 -10.52 -0.29 19.52
N ASP A 256 -10.84 -1.41 18.88
CA ASP A 256 -9.87 -2.42 18.44
C ASP A 256 -8.95 -1.88 17.34
N GLU A 257 -9.45 -0.96 16.51
CA GLU A 257 -8.68 -0.27 15.49
C GLU A 257 -7.62 0.64 16.14
N VAL A 258 -8.05 1.50 17.06
CA VAL A 258 -7.13 2.38 17.81
C VAL A 258 -6.11 1.55 18.58
N ARG A 259 -6.53 0.46 19.22
CA ARG A 259 -5.62 -0.44 19.95
C ARG A 259 -4.58 -1.08 19.03
N PHE A 260 -4.98 -1.47 17.82
CA PHE A 260 -4.06 -1.98 16.82
C PHE A 260 -3.05 -0.90 16.39
N LEU A 261 -3.52 0.33 16.12
CA LEU A 261 -2.65 1.45 15.79
C LEU A 261 -1.69 1.81 16.94
N GLN A 262 -2.13 1.74 18.20
CA GLN A 262 -1.28 1.90 19.38
C GLN A 262 -0.15 0.87 19.41
N MET A 263 -0.43 -0.38 19.07
CA MET A 263 0.61 -1.41 18.99
C MET A 263 1.60 -1.13 17.86
N CYS A 264 1.12 -0.68 16.70
CA CYS A 264 1.99 -0.24 15.60
C CYS A 264 2.87 0.95 16.03
N SER A 265 2.29 1.98 16.66
CA SER A 265 3.01 3.15 17.14
C SER A 265 4.07 2.79 18.19
N ARG A 266 3.77 1.87 19.11
CA ARG A 266 4.75 1.38 20.10
C ARG A 266 5.95 0.74 19.41
N VAL A 267 5.71 -0.13 18.42
CA VAL A 267 6.79 -0.77 17.65
C VAL A 267 7.60 0.29 16.88
N LEU A 268 6.93 1.23 16.22
CA LEU A 268 7.59 2.32 15.49
C LEU A 268 8.46 3.18 16.41
N VAL A 269 7.93 3.62 17.55
CA VAL A 269 8.69 4.39 18.54
C VAL A 269 9.90 3.59 19.02
N PHE A 270 9.75 2.30 19.30
CA PHE A 270 10.88 1.47 19.71
C PHE A 270 11.95 1.32 18.61
N CYS A 271 11.54 1.30 17.34
CA CYS A 271 12.45 1.12 16.20
C CYS A 271 13.15 2.41 15.76
N LEU A 272 12.60 3.58 16.09
CA LEU A 272 13.03 4.88 15.57
C LEU A 272 13.65 5.80 16.64
N LEU A 273 13.32 5.61 17.92
CA LEU A 273 13.77 6.48 18.98
C LEU A 273 15.26 6.21 19.34
N PRO A 274 16.06 7.24 19.65
CA PRO A 274 17.45 7.05 20.06
C PRO A 274 17.59 6.12 21.28
N SER A 275 18.68 5.34 21.33
CA SER A 275 18.90 4.33 22.39
C SER A 275 18.92 4.91 23.81
N LYS A 276 19.34 6.18 23.95
CA LYS A 276 19.30 6.95 25.19
C LYS A 276 17.86 7.16 25.72
N ASP A 277 16.91 7.36 24.81
CA ASP A 277 15.55 7.79 25.15
C ASP A 277 14.54 6.63 25.17
N VAL A 278 14.86 5.50 24.51
CA VAL A 278 14.07 4.26 24.52
C VAL A 278 13.87 3.72 25.95
N GLN A 279 14.76 4.05 26.89
CA GLN A 279 14.64 3.59 28.28
C GLN A 279 13.49 4.29 29.03
N SER A 280 13.12 5.51 28.65
CA SER A 280 12.03 6.25 29.29
C SER A 280 10.68 5.62 28.92
N LEU A 281 10.02 5.01 29.91
CA LEU A 281 8.68 4.43 29.73
C LEU A 281 7.65 5.52 29.40
N SER A 282 7.68 6.63 30.14
CA SER A 282 6.73 7.74 29.97
C SER A 282 6.83 8.36 28.58
N LEU A 283 8.06 8.59 28.10
CA LEU A 283 8.29 9.13 26.76
C LEU A 283 7.77 8.18 25.68
N ARG A 284 8.07 6.87 25.79
CA ARG A 284 7.58 5.87 24.83
C ARG A 284 6.07 5.78 24.79
N ILE A 285 5.40 5.81 25.95
CA ILE A 285 3.94 5.77 26.02
C ILE A 285 3.36 7.03 25.40
N MET A 286 3.87 8.20 25.78
CA MET A 286 3.40 9.50 25.27
C MET A 286 3.57 9.61 23.75
N LEU A 287 4.77 9.33 23.24
CA LEU A 287 5.05 9.39 21.79
C LEU A 287 4.22 8.37 21.01
N ALA A 288 4.02 7.16 21.53
CA ALA A 288 3.18 6.18 20.88
C ALA A 288 1.72 6.63 20.83
N GLU A 289 1.20 7.24 21.90
CA GLU A 289 -0.17 7.74 21.95
C GLU A 289 -0.38 8.93 21.00
N ILE A 290 0.56 9.87 20.98
CA ILE A 290 0.54 11.00 20.03
C ILE A 290 0.59 10.47 18.59
N LEU A 291 1.51 9.55 18.29
CA LEU A 291 1.64 8.97 16.96
C LEU A 291 0.36 8.22 16.53
N THR A 292 -0.31 7.53 17.45
CA THR A 292 -1.57 6.86 17.13
C THR A 292 -2.69 7.86 16.88
N THR A 293 -2.93 8.77 17.82
CA THR A 293 -4.12 9.63 17.84
C THR A 293 -4.03 10.82 16.90
N LYS A 294 -2.83 11.40 16.72
CA LYS A 294 -2.62 12.61 15.93
C LYS A 294 -2.07 12.36 14.53
N VAL A 295 -1.55 11.16 14.27
CA VAL A 295 -0.92 10.85 12.97
C VAL A 295 -1.56 9.63 12.32
N LEU A 296 -1.39 8.43 12.88
CA LEU A 296 -1.80 7.20 12.20
C LEU A 296 -3.31 7.09 12.00
N LYS A 297 -4.12 7.37 13.04
CA LYS A 297 -5.58 7.29 12.93
C LYS A 297 -6.14 8.28 11.89
N PRO A 298 -5.80 9.59 11.94
CA PRO A 298 -6.19 10.52 10.89
C PRO A 298 -5.72 10.14 9.49
N VAL A 299 -4.49 9.61 9.35
CA VAL A 299 -3.96 9.15 8.06
C VAL A 299 -4.75 7.96 7.52
N VAL A 300 -5.07 6.98 8.37
CA VAL A 300 -5.89 5.82 7.97
C VAL A 300 -7.29 6.27 7.55
N GLU A 301 -7.91 7.20 8.30
CA GLU A 301 -9.22 7.75 7.98
C GLU A 301 -9.22 8.52 6.65
N LEU A 302 -8.19 9.34 6.41
CA LEU A 302 -8.03 10.09 5.16
C LEU A 302 -7.83 9.15 3.97
N LEU A 303 -6.92 8.18 4.08
CA LEU A 303 -6.61 7.24 3.00
C LEU A 303 -7.76 6.27 2.70
N SER A 304 -8.63 6.02 3.69
CA SER A 304 -9.81 5.16 3.53
C SER A 304 -11.06 5.94 3.10
N ASN A 305 -11.00 7.28 3.05
CA ASN A 305 -12.14 8.10 2.66
C ASN A 305 -12.39 7.98 1.15
N PRO A 306 -13.60 7.53 0.72
CA PRO A 306 -13.90 7.35 -0.69
C PRO A 306 -13.84 8.65 -1.49
N ASP A 307 -14.26 9.78 -0.91
CA ASP A 307 -14.21 11.09 -1.59
C ASP A 307 -12.77 11.52 -1.82
N TYR A 308 -11.90 11.32 -0.83
CA TYR A 308 -10.46 11.61 -0.97
C TYR A 308 -9.82 10.74 -2.07
N ILE A 309 -10.12 9.45 -2.10
CA ILE A 309 -9.63 8.53 -3.14
C ILE A 309 -10.13 8.98 -4.52
N ASN A 310 -11.41 9.28 -4.65
CA ASN A 310 -12.02 9.72 -5.91
C ASN A 310 -11.42 11.04 -6.41
N GLN A 311 -11.26 12.04 -5.53
CA GLN A 311 -10.61 13.31 -5.86
C GLN A 311 -9.16 13.11 -6.29
N MET A 312 -8.43 12.22 -5.60
CA MET A 312 -7.06 11.87 -5.99
C MET A 312 -7.04 11.25 -7.40
N LEU A 313 -7.93 10.31 -7.70
CA LEU A 313 -8.02 9.69 -9.03
C LEU A 313 -8.35 10.73 -10.11
N LEU A 314 -9.33 11.60 -9.88
CA LEU A 314 -9.71 12.67 -10.80
C LEU A 314 -8.53 13.62 -11.05
N ALA A 315 -7.83 14.06 -10.01
CA ALA A 315 -6.65 14.91 -10.15
C ALA A 315 -5.52 14.24 -10.96
N GLN A 316 -5.36 12.92 -10.85
CA GLN A 316 -4.40 12.17 -11.66
C GLN A 316 -4.84 12.07 -13.12
N LEU A 317 -6.12 11.85 -13.39
CA LEU A 317 -6.67 11.82 -14.76
C LEU A 317 -6.55 13.19 -15.43
N GLU A 318 -6.91 14.27 -14.72
CA GLU A 318 -6.79 15.63 -15.22
C GLU A 318 -5.33 15.98 -15.52
N ARG A 319 -4.39 15.65 -14.62
CA ARG A 319 -2.96 15.88 -14.89
C ARG A 319 -2.48 15.14 -16.13
N ARG A 320 -2.91 13.89 -16.33
CA ARG A 320 -2.57 13.12 -17.55
C ARG A 320 -3.17 13.74 -18.79
N GLU A 321 -4.41 14.23 -18.73
CA GLU A 321 -5.06 14.91 -19.84
C GLU A 321 -4.33 16.21 -20.20
N GLN A 322 -3.97 17.03 -19.21
CA GLN A 322 -3.18 18.26 -19.42
C GLN A 322 -1.82 17.97 -20.07
N MET A 323 -1.12 16.91 -19.62
CA MET A 323 0.15 16.50 -20.24
C MET A 323 -0.05 16.05 -21.69
N ASN A 324 -1.10 15.27 -21.97
CA ASN A 324 -1.43 14.85 -23.33
C ASN A 324 -1.77 16.03 -24.24
N GLU A 325 -2.55 17.00 -23.76
CA GLU A 325 -2.88 18.23 -24.50
C GLU A 325 -1.64 19.08 -24.76
N HIS A 326 -0.74 19.21 -23.77
CA HIS A 326 0.55 19.88 -23.97
C HIS A 326 1.38 19.20 -25.06
N HIS A 327 1.48 17.87 -25.03
CA HIS A 327 2.21 17.12 -26.05
C HIS A 327 1.58 17.24 -27.45
N LYS A 328 0.25 17.19 -27.56
CA LYS A 328 -0.47 17.43 -28.82
C LYS A 328 -0.21 18.83 -29.37
N ARG A 329 -0.26 19.86 -28.53
CA ARG A 329 0.03 21.25 -28.95
C ARG A 329 1.47 21.40 -29.41
N ALA A 330 2.43 20.81 -28.67
CA ALA A 330 3.83 20.83 -29.06
C ALA A 330 4.09 20.13 -30.40
N TYR A 331 3.32 19.09 -30.71
CA TYR A 331 3.33 18.42 -32.02
C TYR A 331 2.72 19.30 -33.12
N THR A 332 1.45 19.69 -32.98
CA THR A 332 0.69 20.40 -34.01
C THR A 332 1.30 21.75 -34.37
N TYR A 333 1.91 22.43 -33.40
CA TYR A 333 2.46 23.78 -33.57
C TYR A 333 3.99 23.80 -33.57
N ALA A 334 4.66 22.68 -33.87
CA ALA A 334 6.10 22.65 -33.99
C ALA A 334 6.58 23.63 -35.10
N PRO A 335 7.42 24.64 -34.78
CA PRO A 335 7.76 25.71 -35.72
C PRO A 335 8.75 25.27 -36.80
N SER A 336 9.47 24.16 -36.58
CA SER A 336 10.45 23.62 -37.52
C SER A 336 10.59 22.11 -37.35
N TYR A 337 11.17 21.47 -38.37
CA TYR A 337 11.52 20.06 -38.30
C TYR A 337 12.53 19.75 -37.18
N GLU A 338 13.45 20.67 -36.88
CA GLU A 338 14.45 20.47 -35.83
C GLU A 338 13.81 20.44 -34.43
N GLU A 339 12.89 21.37 -34.16
CA GLU A 339 12.15 21.41 -32.90
C GLU A 339 11.24 20.18 -32.75
N PHE A 340 10.67 19.69 -33.85
CA PHE A 340 9.92 18.44 -33.86
C PHE A 340 10.79 17.22 -33.49
N ILE A 341 12.01 17.13 -34.01
CA ILE A 341 12.95 16.06 -33.63
C ILE A 341 13.42 16.21 -32.18
N LYS A 342 13.64 17.44 -31.69
CA LYS A 342 13.95 17.70 -30.27
C LYS A 342 12.81 17.27 -29.35
N LEU A 343 11.56 17.49 -29.74
CA LEU A 343 10.39 16.99 -29.02
C LEU A 343 10.47 15.46 -28.91
N ILE A 344 10.64 14.74 -30.02
CA ILE A 344 10.74 13.26 -30.00
C ILE A 344 11.87 12.78 -29.08
N ASN A 345 13.05 13.38 -29.18
CA ASN A 345 14.23 12.92 -28.43
C ASN A 345 14.18 13.25 -26.94
N SER A 346 13.55 14.37 -26.56
CA SER A 346 13.45 14.80 -25.16
C SER A 346 12.30 14.13 -24.41
N ASN A 347 11.27 13.64 -25.11
CA ASN A 347 10.16 12.94 -24.48
C ASN A 347 10.58 11.59 -23.86
N SER A 348 10.04 11.31 -22.68
CA SER A 348 10.21 10.04 -21.95
C SER A 348 8.91 9.24 -21.83
N ASP A 349 7.79 9.79 -22.30
CA ASP A 349 6.49 9.12 -22.28
C ASP A 349 6.35 8.18 -23.48
N VAL A 350 6.40 6.87 -23.21
CA VAL A 350 6.31 5.82 -24.23
C VAL A 350 4.94 5.80 -24.91
N GLU A 351 3.86 6.08 -24.19
CA GLU A 351 2.50 6.04 -24.77
C GLU A 351 2.28 7.23 -25.71
N PHE A 352 2.74 8.42 -25.32
CA PHE A 352 2.75 9.58 -26.21
C PHE A 352 3.56 9.28 -27.49
N LEU A 353 4.77 8.73 -27.37
CA LEU A 353 5.61 8.41 -28.53
C LEU A 353 4.94 7.37 -29.45
N LYS A 354 4.24 6.36 -28.91
CA LYS A 354 3.46 5.40 -29.70
C LYS A 354 2.35 6.10 -30.48
N GLN A 355 1.60 6.99 -29.83
CA GLN A 355 0.53 7.75 -30.47
C GLN A 355 1.10 8.70 -31.53
N LEU A 356 2.20 9.38 -31.23
CA LEU A 356 2.90 10.25 -32.17
C LEU A 356 3.40 9.48 -33.40
N ARG A 357 4.00 8.30 -33.21
CA ARG A 357 4.41 7.41 -34.30
C ARG A 357 3.23 7.05 -35.20
N TYR A 358 2.10 6.68 -34.61
CA TYR A 358 0.88 6.38 -35.38
C TYR A 358 0.44 7.58 -36.22
N GLN A 359 0.43 8.80 -35.66
CA GLN A 359 0.08 10.01 -36.42
C GLN A 359 1.06 10.29 -37.56
N ILE A 360 2.37 10.17 -37.33
CA ILE A 360 3.39 10.31 -38.37
C ILE A 360 3.14 9.31 -39.52
N VAL A 361 2.81 8.06 -39.19
CA VAL A 361 2.50 7.03 -40.20
C VAL A 361 1.25 7.38 -41.01
N VAL A 362 0.18 7.82 -40.34
CA VAL A 362 -1.04 8.28 -41.02
C VAL A 362 -0.75 9.47 -41.95
N GLU A 363 0.05 10.44 -41.50
CA GLU A 363 0.45 11.57 -42.33
C GLU A 363 1.32 11.15 -43.52
N ILE A 364 2.22 10.18 -43.36
CA ILE A 364 2.98 9.60 -44.48
C ILE A 364 2.03 8.99 -45.51
N ILE A 365 1.03 8.21 -45.08
CA ILE A 365 0.04 7.59 -45.98
C ILE A 365 -0.76 8.66 -46.71
N GLN A 366 -1.25 9.69 -46.01
CA GLN A 366 -2.00 10.79 -46.61
C GLN A 366 -1.15 11.59 -47.61
N ALA A 367 0.06 11.99 -47.22
CA ALA A 367 0.98 12.72 -48.10
C ALA A 367 1.37 11.90 -49.34
N THR A 368 1.58 10.59 -49.17
CA THR A 368 1.90 9.68 -50.28
C THR A 368 0.72 9.56 -51.24
N THR A 369 -0.50 9.36 -50.72
CA THR A 369 -1.74 9.29 -51.53
C THR A 369 -1.96 10.56 -52.35
N ILE A 370 -1.72 11.73 -51.77
CA ILE A 370 -1.81 13.03 -52.46
C ILE A 370 -0.70 13.16 -53.51
N SER A 371 0.51 12.66 -53.23
CA SER A 371 1.65 12.74 -54.15
C SER A 371 1.54 11.81 -55.36
N SER A 372 0.86 10.67 -55.21
CA SER A 372 0.66 9.68 -56.27
C SER A 372 -0.55 9.96 -57.16
N PHE A 373 -1.37 10.97 -56.83
CA PHE A 373 -2.56 11.29 -57.60
C PHE A 373 -2.17 11.82 -59.00
N PRO A 374 -2.47 11.10 -60.10
CA PRO A 374 -2.11 11.56 -61.43
C PRO A 374 -2.94 12.78 -61.80
N GLN A 375 -2.30 13.92 -62.08
CA GLN A 375 -2.99 15.05 -62.66
C GLN A 375 -3.52 14.65 -64.05
N LEU A 376 -4.84 14.52 -64.15
CA LEU A 376 -5.53 14.07 -65.35
C LEU A 376 -5.35 15.09 -66.49
N LYS A 377 -4.61 14.66 -67.52
CA LYS A 377 -4.51 15.19 -68.90
C LYS A 377 -4.13 16.67 -69.04
N ARG A 378 -2.95 16.94 -69.65
CA ARG A 378 -2.86 18.02 -70.64
C ARG A 378 -1.74 17.89 -71.66
N HIS A 379 -2.12 18.30 -72.88
CA HIS A 379 -1.47 18.21 -74.17
C HIS A 379 -0.02 18.74 -74.22
N LYS A 380 0.78 18.12 -75.10
CA LYS A 380 2.08 18.59 -75.57
C LYS A 380 1.99 20.06 -76.04
N GLY A 381 2.65 20.97 -75.32
CA GLY A 381 2.84 22.34 -75.81
C GLY A 381 3.35 23.30 -74.75
N LYS A 382 4.66 23.59 -74.81
CA LYS A 382 5.45 24.62 -74.07
C LYS A 382 5.39 24.55 -72.54
N GLU A 383 6.58 24.50 -71.92
CA GLU A 383 6.76 24.61 -70.47
C GLU A 383 6.12 25.90 -69.93
N THR A 384 4.89 25.78 -69.42
CA THR A 384 4.18 26.88 -68.76
C THR A 384 4.62 26.99 -67.31
N ALA A 385 4.53 28.17 -66.71
CA ALA A 385 4.83 28.41 -65.29
C ALA A 385 4.07 27.43 -64.35
N ALA A 386 2.92 26.91 -64.79
CA ALA A 386 2.16 25.87 -64.10
C ALA A 386 2.95 24.55 -63.96
N MET A 387 3.62 24.08 -65.03
CA MET A 387 4.42 22.86 -65.01
C MET A 387 5.62 22.97 -64.05
N LYS A 388 6.25 24.14 -63.96
CA LYS A 388 7.32 24.41 -62.97
C LYS A 388 6.78 24.44 -61.53
N ALA A 389 5.60 25.00 -61.31
CA ALA A 389 4.94 25.01 -60.01
C ALA A 389 4.56 23.59 -59.53
N ASP A 390 4.07 22.73 -60.42
CA ASP A 390 3.74 21.35 -60.10
C ASP A 390 4.97 20.49 -59.78
N LEU A 391 6.07 20.65 -60.54
CA LEU A 391 7.35 20.00 -60.23
C LEU A 391 7.91 20.43 -58.87
N LEU A 392 7.81 21.72 -58.52
CA LEU A 392 8.21 22.23 -57.21
C LEU A 392 7.33 21.65 -56.09
N ARG A 393 6.00 21.59 -56.30
CA ARG A 393 5.06 20.98 -55.35
C ARG A 393 5.37 19.49 -55.12
N ALA A 394 5.62 18.73 -56.18
CA ALA A 394 5.99 17.32 -56.10
C ALA A 394 7.34 17.11 -55.37
N ARG A 395 8.34 17.96 -55.66
CA ARG A 395 9.64 17.92 -54.96
C ARG A 395 9.50 18.24 -53.47
N ASN A 396 8.69 19.23 -53.12
CA ASN A 396 8.44 19.62 -51.73
C ASN A 396 7.68 18.51 -50.98
N MET A 397 6.68 17.90 -51.61
CA MET A 397 5.94 16.77 -51.03
C MET A 397 6.86 15.57 -50.78
N LYS A 398 7.74 15.24 -51.74
CA LYS A 398 8.75 14.17 -51.56
C LYS A 398 9.71 14.47 -50.40
N ARG A 399 10.14 15.73 -50.23
CA ARG A 399 10.96 16.15 -49.08
C ARG A 399 10.20 15.98 -47.76
N TYR A 400 8.93 16.37 -47.71
CA TYR A 400 8.07 16.24 -46.53
C TYR A 400 7.89 14.77 -46.11
N ILE A 401 7.56 13.89 -47.06
CA ILE A 401 7.45 12.45 -46.81
C ILE A 401 8.76 11.87 -46.25
N ASN A 402 9.91 12.30 -46.78
CA ASN A 402 11.21 11.86 -46.27
C ASN A 402 11.47 12.37 -44.84
N GLN A 403 11.12 13.61 -44.53
CA GLN A 403 11.24 14.17 -43.18
C GLN A 403 10.40 13.39 -42.17
N LEU A 404 9.14 13.08 -42.50
CA LEU A 404 8.26 12.25 -41.67
C LEU A 404 8.81 10.82 -41.52
N THR A 405 9.36 10.24 -42.58
CA THR A 405 9.97 8.89 -42.54
C THR A 405 11.16 8.84 -41.58
N VAL A 406 12.01 9.86 -41.60
CA VAL A 406 13.13 9.98 -40.65
C VAL A 406 12.60 10.20 -39.22
N ALA A 407 11.58 11.04 -39.04
CA ALA A 407 10.98 11.27 -37.73
C ALA A 407 10.32 10.00 -37.15
N LYS A 408 9.65 9.19 -37.98
CA LYS A 408 9.14 7.86 -37.61
C LYS A 408 10.26 6.99 -37.05
N LYS A 409 11.37 6.87 -37.78
CA LYS A 409 12.53 6.06 -37.34
C LYS A 409 13.14 6.56 -36.03
N GLN A 410 13.22 7.88 -35.84
CA GLN A 410 13.70 8.48 -34.58
C GLN A 410 12.74 8.19 -33.42
N CYS A 411 11.43 8.28 -33.67
CA CYS A 411 10.40 7.96 -32.69
C CYS A 411 10.48 6.47 -32.27
N GLU A 412 10.58 5.55 -33.24
CA GLU A 412 10.72 4.11 -33.00
C GLU A 412 12.02 3.78 -32.23
N LYS A 413 13.13 4.43 -32.58
CA LYS A 413 14.39 4.33 -31.83
C LYS A 413 14.23 4.80 -30.39
N ARG A 414 13.57 5.94 -30.16
CA ARG A 414 13.35 6.47 -28.81
C ARG A 414 12.46 5.55 -27.98
N ILE A 415 11.37 5.04 -28.55
CA ILE A 415 10.50 4.05 -27.90
C ILE A 415 11.31 2.83 -27.46
N ARG A 416 12.18 2.31 -28.33
CA ARG A 416 13.05 1.16 -28.01
C ARG A 416 14.01 1.45 -26.85
N ILE A 417 14.64 2.63 -26.84
CA ILE A 417 15.55 3.04 -25.75
C ILE A 417 14.82 3.10 -24.41
N LEU A 418 13.55 3.50 -24.41
CA LEU A 418 12.69 3.57 -23.23
C LEU A 418 12.07 2.21 -22.84
N GLY A 419 12.45 1.11 -23.51
CA GLY A 419 11.95 -0.23 -23.21
C GLY A 419 10.56 -0.54 -23.82
N GLY A 420 10.11 0.25 -24.79
CA GLY A 420 8.87 0.00 -25.53
C GLY A 420 9.03 -1.05 -26.64
N PRO A 421 7.94 -1.36 -27.38
CA PRO A 421 7.94 -2.39 -28.41
C PRO A 421 8.91 -2.08 -29.56
N ALA A 422 9.53 -3.12 -30.10
CA ALA A 422 10.34 -3.01 -31.31
C ALA A 422 9.44 -3.04 -32.55
N TYR A 423 9.42 -1.93 -33.28
CA TYR A 423 8.83 -1.83 -34.62
C TYR A 423 9.91 -2.08 -35.66
N ASP A 424 10.37 -3.33 -35.83
CA ASP A 424 11.34 -3.64 -36.88
C ASP A 424 10.68 -3.58 -38.29
N GLN A 425 11.51 -3.37 -39.32
CA GLN A 425 11.10 -3.15 -40.70
C GLN A 425 10.32 -4.36 -41.27
N GLN A 426 9.00 -4.22 -41.38
CA GLN A 426 8.16 -5.16 -42.12
C GLN A 426 7.52 -4.52 -43.37
N ASP A 427 8.11 -3.44 -43.90
CA ASP A 427 7.48 -2.60 -44.95
C ASP A 427 8.43 -2.24 -46.13
N GLU A 428 9.47 -3.03 -46.36
CA GLU A 428 10.16 -3.02 -47.67
C GLU A 428 10.13 -4.43 -48.27
N GLY A 429 9.00 -4.79 -48.89
CA GLY A 429 8.94 -6.00 -49.69
C GLY A 429 7.52 -6.47 -50.00
N ALA A 430 7.16 -6.36 -51.28
CA ALA A 430 6.07 -7.04 -51.97
C ALA A 430 4.63 -6.66 -51.60
N LEU A 431 4.01 -5.94 -52.55
CA LEU A 431 2.62 -6.20 -52.92
C LEU A 431 2.46 -7.70 -53.16
N ASP A 432 1.71 -8.39 -52.31
CA ASP A 432 0.94 -9.53 -52.76
C ASP A 432 -0.47 -9.40 -52.20
N GLU A 433 -1.43 -9.41 -53.12
CA GLU A 433 -2.85 -9.43 -52.84
C GLU A 433 -3.26 -10.74 -52.16
N ALA A 434 -4.41 -10.67 -51.47
CA ALA A 434 -5.22 -11.77 -50.93
C ALA A 434 -4.93 -12.21 -49.48
N GLU A 435 -5.63 -11.61 -48.52
CA GLU A 435 -6.75 -12.29 -47.82
C GLU A 435 -7.49 -11.30 -46.91
N GLY A 436 -8.83 -11.44 -46.84
CA GLY A 436 -9.75 -10.48 -46.21
C GLY A 436 -9.66 -10.36 -44.68
N PRO A 437 -10.37 -9.38 -44.10
CA PRO A 437 -10.20 -9.00 -42.69
C PRO A 437 -10.81 -10.04 -41.74
N GLN A 438 -9.95 -10.72 -40.96
CA GLN A 438 -10.40 -11.43 -39.77
C GLN A 438 -10.70 -10.43 -38.66
N SER A 439 -11.99 -10.30 -38.38
CA SER A 439 -12.60 -9.55 -37.29
C SER A 439 -12.13 -10.10 -35.93
N GLN A 440 -11.31 -9.32 -35.22
CA GLN A 440 -11.06 -9.54 -33.79
C GLN A 440 -12.25 -9.03 -32.98
N LYS A 441 -12.97 -9.99 -32.41
CA LYS A 441 -14.06 -9.80 -31.46
C LYS A 441 -13.54 -9.11 -30.20
N PHE A 442 -14.13 -7.97 -29.86
CA PHE A 442 -14.10 -7.43 -28.51
C PHE A 442 -14.87 -8.42 -27.60
N PHE A 443 -14.22 -8.96 -26.58
CA PHE A 443 -14.90 -9.59 -25.46
C PHE A 443 -15.32 -8.50 -24.48
N VAL A 444 -16.62 -8.46 -24.22
CA VAL A 444 -17.31 -7.71 -23.15
C VAL A 444 -16.94 -8.27 -21.79
#